data_AF-A0A2V7C2T4-F1
#
_entry.id   AF-A0A2V7C2T4-F1
#
_cell.length_a   1.000
_cell.length_b   1.000
_cell.length_c   1.000
_cell.angle_alpha   90.00
_cell.angle_beta   90.00
_cell.angle_gamma   90.00
#
_symmetry.space_group_name_H-M   'P 1'
#
loop_
_entity.id
_entity.type
_entity.pdbx_description
1 polymer ?
#
loop_
_entity_poly.entity_id
_entity_poly.type
_entity_poly.pdbx_seq_one_letter_code
_entity_poly.pdbx_strand_id
1 'polypeptide(L)'
;MAEPWARRWWRWTSSVKLPTSPPRARSTSVTRSIGPPFVHTLVPQRARGLWGIFAPGVYPSRDFSRLIRIGYRLVDGTSQRGTGRTSMAVGVAGTRRLFTREEYHRMAEVGILKPTDRVELIRGEIVEMSPIGRRHRAFVDNLNQLLTVRVAGRAIVSVQNPVVLDDDTEPEPDIQIIRRRSVPYKELEPHGNDVLLIIEVAETSLSYDRSTKLRLYVETGIAEYWVVDCAAESVEVHRTPDASGYRDVSCFTGTASISPLAFPDVRVTLAEIFA
;
A
#
# COMPACT_ATOMS: atom_id res chain seq x y z
N MET A 1 23.54 -5.48 -16.02
CA MET A 1 22.98 -4.40 -15.18
C MET A 1 21.47 -4.47 -15.31
N ALA A 2 20.75 -4.84 -14.25
CA ALA A 2 19.30 -4.81 -14.22
C ALA A 2 18.83 -3.39 -13.86
N GLU A 3 17.75 -2.92 -14.47
CA GLU A 3 17.12 -1.65 -14.07
C GLU A 3 16.41 -1.81 -12.71
N PRO A 4 16.59 -0.88 -11.74
CA PRO A 4 15.85 -0.94 -10.48
C PRO A 4 14.34 -0.78 -10.68
N TRP A 5 13.59 -1.80 -10.25
CA TRP A 5 12.14 -1.92 -10.30
C TRP A 5 11.39 -0.75 -9.63
N ALA A 6 12.01 -0.09 -8.65
CA ALA A 6 11.47 1.09 -7.95
C ALA A 6 11.00 2.20 -8.92
N ARG A 7 11.64 2.33 -10.09
CA ARG A 7 11.23 3.27 -11.15
C ARG A 7 9.89 2.93 -11.81
N ARG A 8 9.34 1.72 -11.60
CA ARG A 8 8.13 1.22 -12.25
C ARG A 8 6.89 1.37 -11.36
N TRP A 9 7.01 1.16 -10.05
CA TRP A 9 5.97 1.49 -9.07
C TRP A 9 5.74 3.00 -8.99
N TRP A 10 6.80 3.80 -8.79
CA TRP A 10 6.72 5.26 -8.68
C TRP A 10 6.16 5.98 -9.94
N ARG A 11 6.11 5.30 -11.10
CA ARG A 11 5.65 5.90 -12.36
C ARG A 11 4.13 6.01 -12.50
N TRP A 12 3.34 5.44 -11.59
CA TRP A 12 1.88 5.33 -11.78
C TRP A 12 1.00 6.20 -10.85
N THR A 13 1.51 6.61 -9.68
CA THR A 13 0.75 7.48 -8.74
C THR A 13 0.71 8.96 -9.17
N SER A 14 1.33 9.32 -10.29
CA SER A 14 1.35 10.68 -10.85
C SER A 14 0.93 10.71 -12.32
N SER A 15 -0.37 10.92 -12.58
CA SER A 15 -0.91 11.21 -13.91
C SER A 15 -1.97 12.31 -13.90
N VAL A 16 -1.65 13.44 -13.26
CA VAL A 16 -2.37 14.70 -13.53
C VAL A 16 -1.87 15.27 -14.86
N LYS A 17 -2.62 15.03 -15.94
CA LYS A 17 -2.41 15.76 -17.21
C LYS A 17 -2.94 17.19 -17.04
N LEU A 18 -2.03 18.15 -16.89
CA LEU A 18 -2.37 19.57 -17.02
C LEU A 18 -2.92 19.83 -18.45
N PRO A 19 -4.07 20.51 -18.61
CA PRO A 19 -4.62 20.81 -19.92
C PRO A 19 -3.78 21.88 -20.62
N THR A 20 -3.10 21.52 -21.70
CA THR A 20 -2.43 22.48 -22.58
C THR A 20 -3.45 23.16 -23.51
N SER A 21 -3.55 24.48 -23.42
CA SER A 21 -4.38 25.30 -24.34
C SER A 21 -3.88 25.21 -25.79
N PRO A 22 -4.77 25.12 -26.80
CA PRO A 22 -4.36 25.04 -28.20
C PRO A 22 -4.05 26.43 -28.80
N PRO A 23 -3.02 26.56 -29.67
CA PRO A 23 -2.80 27.78 -30.43
C PRO A 23 -3.75 27.89 -31.63
N ARG A 24 -4.09 29.12 -32.03
CA ARG A 24 -4.82 29.41 -33.27
C ARG A 24 -3.84 29.49 -34.45
N ALA A 25 -4.20 28.89 -35.58
CA ALA A 25 -3.68 29.23 -36.92
C ALA A 25 -4.77 29.03 -37.98
N ARG A 26 -4.73 29.80 -39.08
CA ARG A 26 -5.74 29.78 -40.15
C ARG A 26 -5.23 29.07 -41.42
N SER A 27 -6.13 28.35 -42.08
CA SER A 27 -6.32 28.24 -43.54
C SER A 27 -5.11 28.21 -44.49
N THR A 28 -4.94 27.11 -45.25
CA THR A 28 -5.12 27.10 -46.73
C THR A 28 -5.27 25.68 -47.33
N SER A 29 -6.30 25.50 -48.19
CA SER A 29 -6.39 24.73 -49.47
C SER A 29 -5.39 23.61 -49.89
N VAL A 30 -5.68 22.57 -50.70
CA VAL A 30 -6.92 21.89 -51.22
C VAL A 30 -6.50 20.66 -52.08
N THR A 31 -7.09 19.46 -51.87
CA THR A 31 -7.19 18.25 -52.79
C THR A 31 -5.90 17.62 -53.40
N ARG A 32 -5.84 16.36 -53.93
CA ARG A 32 -6.82 15.28 -54.25
C ARG A 32 -6.08 13.91 -54.46
N SER A 33 -6.75 12.77 -54.16
CA SER A 33 -6.69 11.43 -54.87
C SER A 33 -5.32 10.70 -55.00
N ILE A 34 -5.12 9.37 -55.08
CA ILE A 34 -5.82 8.11 -55.46
C ILE A 34 -5.18 7.01 -54.56
N GLY A 35 -5.81 6.00 -53.93
CA GLY A 35 -6.53 4.81 -54.43
C GLY A 35 -5.74 3.50 -54.09
N PRO A 36 -6.36 2.32 -53.87
CA PRO A 36 -5.79 1.23 -53.04
C PRO A 36 -5.59 -0.12 -53.80
N PRO A 37 -5.70 -1.32 -53.17
CA PRO A 37 -4.62 -2.11 -52.55
C PRO A 37 -4.42 -3.49 -53.25
N PHE A 38 -3.51 -4.37 -52.78
CA PHE A 38 -3.73 -5.84 -52.75
C PHE A 38 -2.70 -6.59 -51.89
N VAL A 39 -3.00 -7.87 -51.58
CA VAL A 39 -2.32 -8.77 -50.63
C VAL A 39 -1.73 -9.96 -51.39
N HIS A 40 -0.64 -10.59 -50.93
CA HIS A 40 -0.56 -12.06 -50.83
C HIS A 40 0.67 -12.58 -50.04
N THR A 41 0.44 -13.68 -49.32
CA THR A 41 1.37 -14.44 -48.46
C THR A 41 2.34 -15.32 -49.24
N LEU A 42 3.55 -15.59 -48.73
CA LEU A 42 4.35 -16.76 -49.10
C LEU A 42 5.30 -17.20 -47.95
N VAL A 43 5.39 -18.53 -47.77
CA VAL A 43 6.25 -19.30 -46.83
C VAL A 43 6.62 -20.58 -47.60
N PRO A 44 7.91 -20.99 -47.72
CA PRO A 44 8.55 -21.88 -46.72
C PRO A 44 10.11 -21.68 -46.64
N GLN A 45 10.97 -22.49 -46.01
CA GLN A 45 10.77 -23.77 -45.29
C GLN A 45 11.61 -23.90 -43.99
N ARG A 46 12.75 -24.62 -43.99
CA ARG A 46 13.58 -24.99 -42.82
C ARG A 46 15.03 -25.32 -43.22
N ALA A 47 15.96 -25.13 -42.28
CA ALA A 47 17.16 -25.97 -42.13
C ALA A 47 17.27 -26.41 -40.64
N ARG A 48 17.88 -27.58 -40.38
CA ARG A 48 17.93 -28.22 -39.05
C ARG A 48 19.30 -28.08 -38.38
N GLY A 49 19.31 -28.02 -37.04
CA GLY A 49 20.47 -28.31 -36.19
C GLY A 49 20.03 -28.62 -34.75
N LEU A 50 20.25 -29.84 -34.27
CA LEU A 50 20.13 -30.24 -32.85
C LEU A 50 21.46 -29.89 -32.13
N TRP A 51 21.54 -29.68 -30.80
CA TRP A 51 21.33 -30.66 -29.72
C TRP A 51 21.16 -30.02 -28.32
N GLY A 52 20.55 -30.76 -27.37
CA GLY A 52 20.59 -30.51 -25.91
C GLY A 52 19.51 -29.54 -25.38
N ILE A 53 18.25 -29.93 -25.19
CA ILE A 53 17.73 -30.80 -24.11
C ILE A 53 18.10 -30.31 -22.69
N PHE A 54 17.35 -29.33 -22.19
CA PHE A 54 16.68 -29.42 -20.88
C PHE A 54 15.24 -28.93 -21.08
N ALA A 55 14.25 -29.74 -20.68
CA ALA A 55 12.84 -29.40 -20.87
C ALA A 55 12.38 -28.40 -19.80
N PRO A 56 11.53 -27.41 -20.14
CA PRO A 56 10.93 -26.54 -19.15
C PRO A 56 9.98 -27.34 -18.26
N GLY A 57 10.20 -27.29 -16.95
CA GLY A 57 9.29 -27.87 -15.97
C GLY A 57 7.95 -27.14 -16.00
N VAL A 58 6.96 -27.73 -16.67
CA VAL A 58 5.57 -27.27 -16.59
C VAL A 58 5.08 -27.51 -15.18
N TYR A 59 5.04 -26.45 -14.36
CA TYR A 59 4.24 -26.46 -13.14
C TYR A 59 2.77 -26.47 -13.54
N PRO A 60 1.99 -27.54 -13.29
CA PRO A 60 0.56 -27.48 -13.49
C PRO A 60 -0.02 -26.48 -12.49
N SER A 61 -0.59 -25.39 -13.01
CA SER A 61 -1.33 -24.41 -12.23
C SER A 61 -2.51 -25.09 -11.54
N ARG A 62 -2.32 -25.50 -10.28
CA ARG A 62 -3.42 -26.00 -9.46
C ARG A 62 -4.27 -24.81 -9.05
N ASP A 63 -5.42 -24.72 -9.69
CA ASP A 63 -6.50 -23.82 -9.34
C ASP A 63 -6.94 -24.08 -7.88
N PHE A 64 -6.59 -23.15 -6.99
CA PHE A 64 -7.01 -23.16 -5.58
C PHE A 64 -8.38 -22.48 -5.37
N SER A 65 -9.13 -22.23 -6.45
CA SER A 65 -10.51 -21.72 -6.41
C SER A 65 -11.55 -22.79 -5.99
N ARG A 66 -11.28 -23.50 -4.89
CA ARG A 66 -12.30 -24.32 -4.20
C ARG A 66 -12.27 -24.08 -2.70
N LEU A 67 -13.37 -23.52 -2.21
CA LEU A 67 -13.73 -23.34 -0.81
C LEU A 67 -13.41 -24.57 0.05
N ILE A 68 -12.27 -24.54 0.74
CA ILE A 68 -12.03 -25.41 1.90
C ILE A 68 -12.71 -24.75 3.11
N ARG A 69 -14.04 -24.90 3.20
CA ARG A 69 -14.76 -24.74 4.47
C ARG A 69 -14.51 -25.98 5.33
N ILE A 70 -13.36 -26.04 6.02
CA ILE A 70 -13.22 -26.94 7.18
C ILE A 70 -13.99 -26.32 8.33
N GLY A 71 -15.31 -26.55 8.35
CA GLY A 71 -16.15 -26.28 9.50
C GLY A 71 -16.09 -27.47 10.45
N TYR A 72 -15.32 -27.37 11.52
CA TYR A 72 -15.47 -28.30 12.64
C TYR A 72 -16.76 -27.99 13.40
N ARG A 73 -17.73 -28.90 13.27
CA ARG A 73 -18.97 -28.88 14.05
C ARG A 73 -18.64 -29.31 15.48
N LEU A 74 -18.81 -28.41 16.44
CA LEU A 74 -18.92 -28.80 17.84
C LEU A 74 -20.15 -29.69 17.98
N VAL A 75 -19.96 -30.93 18.44
CA VAL A 75 -21.02 -31.87 18.76
C VAL A 75 -21.08 -31.98 20.26
N ASP A 76 -22.01 -31.27 20.88
CA ASP A 76 -22.34 -31.46 22.30
C ASP A 76 -23.04 -32.82 22.47
N GLY A 77 -22.22 -33.85 22.67
CA GLY A 77 -22.66 -35.22 22.94
C GLY A 77 -22.39 -35.58 24.41
N THR A 78 -23.44 -35.56 25.23
CA THR A 78 -23.35 -35.90 26.65
C THR A 78 -22.99 -37.38 26.87
N SER A 79 -21.86 -37.62 27.56
CA SER A 79 -21.57 -38.80 28.40
C SER A 79 -21.50 -40.18 27.73
N GLN A 80 -20.33 -40.83 27.77
CA GLN A 80 -20.03 -41.82 28.83
C GLN A 80 -18.54 -42.18 28.93
N ARG A 81 -18.19 -42.89 30.02
CA ARG A 81 -16.85 -43.13 30.59
C ARG A 81 -15.96 -44.04 29.73
N GLY A 82 -14.63 -43.83 29.78
CA GLY A 82 -13.66 -44.81 29.29
C GLY A 82 -12.18 -44.40 29.44
N THR A 83 -11.54 -44.82 30.53
CA THR A 83 -10.07 -44.96 30.73
C THR A 83 -9.13 -43.98 29.98
N GLY A 84 -8.64 -42.98 30.71
CA GLY A 84 -7.73 -41.96 30.17
C GLY A 84 -6.38 -42.51 29.69
N ARG A 85 -6.12 -42.35 28.39
CA ARG A 85 -4.78 -42.42 27.79
C ARG A 85 -4.35 -41.00 27.51
N THR A 86 -3.40 -40.47 28.28
CA THR A 86 -3.01 -39.05 28.24
C THR A 86 -2.47 -38.67 26.86
N SER A 87 -3.28 -37.95 26.08
CA SER A 87 -2.89 -37.41 24.78
C SER A 87 -1.93 -36.25 24.99
N MET A 88 -0.63 -36.54 24.95
CA MET A 88 0.41 -35.52 24.85
C MET A 88 0.32 -34.86 23.46
N ALA A 89 -0.43 -33.77 23.37
CA ALA A 89 -0.39 -32.89 22.21
C ALA A 89 0.95 -32.16 22.21
N VAL A 90 1.96 -32.74 21.55
CA VAL A 90 3.26 -32.11 21.34
C VAL A 90 3.07 -30.96 20.35
N GLY A 91 3.00 -29.74 20.89
CA GLY A 91 3.05 -28.52 20.08
C GLY A 91 4.43 -28.38 19.45
N VAL A 92 4.55 -28.73 18.17
CA VAL A 92 5.78 -28.50 17.39
C VAL A 92 5.84 -27.00 17.05
N ALA A 93 6.50 -26.24 17.92
CA ALA A 93 6.79 -24.82 17.70
C ALA A 93 7.89 -24.66 16.63
N GLY A 94 7.50 -24.74 15.35
CA GLY A 94 8.39 -24.45 14.24
C GLY A 94 8.71 -22.94 14.17
N THR A 95 9.99 -22.60 14.02
CA THR A 95 10.42 -21.21 13.82
C THR A 95 9.87 -20.67 12.50
N ARG A 96 9.25 -19.48 12.51
CA ARG A 96 8.80 -18.80 11.28
C ARG A 96 10.03 -18.22 10.57
N ARG A 97 10.12 -18.42 9.24
CA ARG A 97 11.00 -17.61 8.38
C ARG A 97 10.27 -16.31 8.09
N LEU A 98 10.95 -15.19 8.32
CA LEU A 98 10.51 -13.85 7.97
C LEU A 98 11.19 -13.40 6.67
N PHE A 99 10.58 -12.45 5.97
CA PHE A 99 11.09 -11.86 4.73
C PHE A 99 11.80 -10.54 4.99
N THR A 100 12.89 -10.29 4.28
CA THR A 100 13.46 -8.94 4.12
C THR A 100 12.65 -8.13 3.09
N ARG A 101 12.78 -6.79 3.13
CA ARG A 101 12.32 -5.89 2.06
C ARG A 101 12.87 -6.28 0.70
N GLU A 102 14.15 -6.67 0.63
CA GLU A 102 14.74 -7.15 -0.62
C GLU A 102 13.99 -8.38 -1.14
N GLU A 103 13.76 -9.42 -0.32
CA GLU A 103 12.99 -10.59 -0.72
C GLU A 103 11.55 -10.26 -1.13
N TYR A 104 10.87 -9.38 -0.38
CA TYR A 104 9.52 -8.90 -0.69
C TYR A 104 9.45 -8.23 -2.08
N HIS A 105 10.37 -7.32 -2.36
CA HIS A 105 10.47 -6.64 -3.67
C HIS A 105 10.86 -7.61 -4.78
N ARG A 106 11.77 -8.57 -4.51
CA ARG A 106 12.11 -9.65 -5.43
C ARG A 106 10.89 -10.52 -5.76
N MET A 107 9.99 -10.77 -4.81
CA MET A 107 8.73 -11.49 -5.05
C MET A 107 7.80 -10.72 -6.01
N ALA A 108 7.71 -9.40 -5.88
CA ALA A 108 6.97 -8.55 -6.82
C ALA A 108 7.62 -8.49 -8.21
N GLU A 109 8.95 -8.37 -8.30
CA GLU A 109 9.70 -8.37 -9.56
C GLU A 109 9.44 -9.63 -10.42
N VAL A 110 9.42 -10.80 -9.79
CA VAL A 110 9.21 -12.10 -10.47
C VAL A 110 7.74 -12.48 -10.59
N GLY A 111 6.82 -11.62 -10.13
CA GLY A 111 5.37 -11.80 -10.26
C GLY A 111 4.73 -12.81 -9.30
N ILE A 112 5.39 -13.13 -8.19
CA ILE A 112 4.76 -13.88 -7.07
C ILE A 112 3.72 -12.99 -6.39
N LEU A 113 4.09 -11.75 -6.08
CA LEU A 113 3.16 -10.69 -5.70
C LEU A 113 2.78 -9.90 -6.96
N LYS A 114 1.49 -9.69 -7.17
CA LYS A 114 0.96 -8.93 -8.31
C LYS A 114 0.67 -7.49 -7.89
N PRO A 115 0.62 -6.53 -8.83
CA PRO A 115 0.18 -5.16 -8.55
C PRO A 115 -1.27 -5.03 -8.03
N THR A 116 -2.06 -6.11 -8.07
CA THR A 116 -3.42 -6.19 -7.52
C THR A 116 -3.46 -6.71 -6.08
N ASP A 117 -2.37 -7.29 -5.60
CA ASP A 117 -2.31 -7.93 -4.30
C ASP A 117 -2.02 -6.83 -3.28
N ARG A 118 -3.04 -6.42 -2.54
CA ARG A 118 -2.94 -5.32 -1.58
C ARG A 118 -2.31 -5.83 -0.29
N VAL A 119 -0.99 -5.84 -0.27
CA VAL A 119 -0.18 -6.32 0.85
C VAL A 119 0.87 -5.29 1.24
N GLU A 120 1.18 -5.23 2.53
CA GLU A 120 2.30 -4.46 3.08
C GLU A 120 3.26 -5.40 3.85
N LEU A 121 4.52 -4.99 4.02
CA LEU A 121 5.53 -5.80 4.72
C LEU A 121 5.72 -5.28 6.14
N ILE A 122 5.47 -6.11 7.15
CA ILE A 122 5.46 -5.71 8.56
C ILE A 122 6.23 -6.74 9.38
N ARG A 123 7.42 -6.38 9.89
CA ARG A 123 8.32 -7.25 10.66
C ARG A 123 8.61 -8.58 9.95
N GLY A 124 8.83 -8.47 8.64
CA GLY A 124 9.04 -9.55 7.70
C GLY A 124 7.86 -10.49 7.48
N GLU A 125 6.65 -10.10 7.89
CA GLU A 125 5.40 -10.74 7.50
C GLU A 125 4.72 -9.97 6.36
N ILE A 126 4.22 -10.66 5.35
CA ILE A 126 3.40 -10.06 4.29
C ILE A 126 1.95 -10.05 4.78
N VAL A 127 1.39 -8.86 4.98
CA VAL A 127 0.07 -8.64 5.61
C VAL A 127 -0.91 -8.13 4.55
N GLU A 128 -2.08 -8.76 4.42
CA GLU A 128 -3.16 -8.27 3.56
C GLU A 128 -3.81 -7.00 4.14
N MET A 129 -3.90 -5.94 3.33
CA MET A 129 -4.56 -4.70 3.69
C MET A 129 -6.08 -4.83 3.67
N SER A 130 -6.77 -4.10 4.54
CA SER A 130 -8.24 -4.06 4.55
C SER A 130 -8.81 -3.54 3.22
N PRO A 131 -9.94 -4.09 2.71
CA PRO A 131 -10.60 -3.58 1.50
C PRO A 131 -10.97 -2.10 1.59
N ILE A 132 -10.70 -1.32 0.53
CA ILE A 132 -11.09 0.10 0.46
C ILE A 132 -12.60 0.22 0.24
N GLY A 133 -13.29 0.75 1.25
CA GLY A 133 -14.69 1.17 1.15
C GLY A 133 -14.86 2.56 0.53
N ARG A 134 -16.11 2.99 0.37
CA ARG A 134 -16.43 4.29 -0.24
C ARG A 134 -16.11 5.46 0.69
N ARG A 135 -16.28 5.29 2.02
CA ARG A 135 -15.99 6.34 3.00
C ARG A 135 -14.50 6.58 3.11
N HIS A 136 -13.73 5.50 3.28
CA HIS A 136 -12.27 5.57 3.25
C HIS A 136 -11.76 6.37 2.05
N ARG A 137 -12.21 6.04 0.83
CA ARG A 137 -11.75 6.77 -0.38
C ARG A 137 -12.09 8.26 -0.33
N ALA A 138 -13.34 8.61 0.00
CA ALA A 138 -13.75 10.01 0.07
C ALA A 138 -12.93 10.81 1.09
N PHE A 139 -12.68 10.23 2.27
CA PHE A 139 -11.93 10.91 3.32
C PHE A 139 -10.43 11.03 3.00
N VAL A 140 -9.84 10.03 2.33
CA VAL A 140 -8.47 10.12 1.76
C VAL A 140 -8.39 11.20 0.68
N ASP A 141 -9.35 11.27 -0.25
CA ASP A 141 -9.40 12.28 -1.31
C ASP A 141 -9.54 13.70 -0.72
N ASN A 142 -10.44 13.88 0.24
CA ASN A 142 -10.64 15.15 0.98
C ASN A 142 -9.34 15.59 1.69
N LEU A 143 -8.74 14.71 2.51
CA LEU A 143 -7.50 14.99 3.23
C LEU A 143 -6.35 15.33 2.27
N ASN A 144 -6.18 14.56 1.19
CA ASN A 144 -5.17 14.81 0.18
C ASN A 144 -5.32 16.22 -0.45
N GLN A 145 -6.54 16.58 -0.87
CA GLN A 145 -6.81 17.89 -1.45
C GLN A 145 -6.50 19.03 -0.46
N LEU A 146 -6.98 18.92 0.78
CA LEU A 146 -6.80 19.93 1.83
C LEU A 146 -5.31 20.12 2.17
N LEU A 147 -4.62 19.01 2.47
CA LEU A 147 -3.23 19.03 2.90
C LEU A 147 -2.31 19.48 1.77
N THR A 148 -2.47 18.95 0.55
CA THR A 148 -1.60 19.29 -0.60
C THR A 148 -1.61 20.79 -0.89
N VAL A 149 -2.78 21.45 -0.81
CA VAL A 149 -2.88 22.90 -0.97
C VAL A 149 -2.26 23.64 0.22
N ARG A 150 -2.53 23.20 1.46
CA ARG A 150 -2.13 23.93 2.68
C ARG A 150 -0.63 23.79 3.03
N VAL A 151 0.03 22.68 2.68
CA VAL A 151 1.48 22.49 2.87
C VAL A 151 2.32 22.74 1.61
N ALA A 152 1.70 23.26 0.54
CA ALA A 152 2.35 23.54 -0.74
C ALA A 152 3.66 24.34 -0.57
N GLY A 153 4.72 23.89 -1.24
CA GLY A 153 6.06 24.48 -1.15
C GLY A 153 6.84 24.16 0.14
N ARG A 154 6.18 23.73 1.22
CA ARG A 154 6.79 23.44 2.53
C ARG A 154 7.12 21.95 2.71
N ALA A 155 6.19 21.08 2.33
CA ALA A 155 6.33 19.63 2.41
C ALA A 155 5.92 18.93 1.10
N ILE A 156 5.86 17.60 1.13
CA ILE A 156 5.24 16.77 0.11
C ILE A 156 4.16 15.93 0.80
N VAL A 157 2.95 15.94 0.27
CA VAL A 157 1.91 14.96 0.64
C VAL A 157 2.09 13.76 -0.30
N SER A 158 2.20 12.57 0.27
CA SER A 158 2.34 11.31 -0.43
C SER A 158 1.22 10.38 0.03
N VAL A 159 0.45 9.86 -0.92
CA VAL A 159 -0.83 9.15 -0.68
C VAL A 159 -0.71 7.75 -1.21
N GLN A 160 -0.95 6.73 -0.38
CA GLN A 160 -0.85 5.31 -0.76
C GLN A 160 0.49 5.01 -1.45
N ASN A 161 1.59 5.32 -0.75
CA ASN A 161 2.95 4.95 -1.14
C ASN A 161 3.69 4.46 0.11
N PRO A 162 4.62 3.51 -0.02
CA PRO A 162 5.35 2.93 1.09
C PRO A 162 6.20 3.95 1.87
N VAL A 163 6.52 3.60 3.12
CA VAL A 163 7.57 4.26 3.91
C VAL A 163 8.48 3.20 4.53
N VAL A 164 9.79 3.39 4.39
CA VAL A 164 10.79 2.44 4.89
C VAL A 164 11.05 2.69 6.36
N LEU A 165 10.71 1.71 7.21
CA LEU A 165 10.92 1.82 8.66
C LEU A 165 12.07 0.93 9.12
N ASP A 166 12.23 -0.25 8.54
CA ASP A 166 13.37 -1.17 8.78
C ASP A 166 13.63 -2.05 7.53
N ASP A 167 14.71 -2.84 7.54
CA ASP A 167 15.07 -3.80 6.47
C ASP A 167 14.05 -4.94 6.28
N ASP A 168 13.10 -5.10 7.21
CA ASP A 168 11.99 -6.05 7.14
C ASP A 168 10.60 -5.39 7.22
N THR A 169 10.52 -4.06 7.23
CA THR A 169 9.27 -3.34 7.51
C THR A 169 9.08 -2.11 6.61
N GLU A 170 8.04 -2.18 5.78
CA GLU A 170 7.59 -1.18 4.83
C GLU A 170 6.05 -1.17 4.77
N PRO A 171 5.36 -0.45 5.69
CA PRO A 171 3.92 -0.19 5.58
C PRO A 171 3.61 0.75 4.42
N GLU A 172 2.36 0.69 3.94
CA GLU A 172 1.80 1.63 2.96
C GLU A 172 0.70 2.48 3.63
N PRO A 173 1.03 3.66 4.18
CA PRO A 173 0.02 4.51 4.81
C PRO A 173 -0.86 5.21 3.78
N ASP A 174 -2.13 5.42 4.15
CA ASP A 174 -3.08 6.13 3.30
C ASP A 174 -2.58 7.52 2.94
N ILE A 175 -2.10 8.29 3.92
CA ILE A 175 -1.45 9.59 3.69
C ILE A 175 -0.25 9.75 4.62
N GLN A 176 0.87 10.21 4.06
CA GLN A 176 2.02 10.68 4.82
C GLN A 176 2.45 12.08 4.33
N ILE A 177 2.78 12.97 5.26
CA ILE A 177 3.44 14.24 4.95
C ILE A 177 4.94 14.05 5.18
N ILE A 178 5.74 14.20 4.14
CA ILE A 178 7.20 14.02 4.18
C ILE A 178 7.95 15.32 3.89
N ARG A 179 9.16 15.42 4.43
CA ARG A 179 10.05 16.57 4.28
C ARG A 179 10.43 16.78 2.81
N ARG A 180 10.66 18.04 2.44
CA ARG A 180 11.46 18.37 1.25
C ARG A 180 12.94 18.22 1.62
N ARG A 181 13.70 17.48 0.80
CA ARG A 181 15.14 17.27 0.97
C ARG A 181 15.89 17.45 -0.35
N SER A 182 17.21 17.57 -0.28
CA SER A 182 18.09 17.76 -1.45
C SER A 182 18.19 16.50 -2.33
N VAL A 183 18.23 15.31 -1.73
CA VAL A 183 18.27 14.01 -2.43
C VAL A 183 16.85 13.58 -2.85
N PRO A 184 16.51 13.52 -4.15
CA PRO A 184 15.13 13.25 -4.58
C PRO A 184 14.64 11.84 -4.19
N TYR A 185 13.34 11.71 -3.89
CA TYR A 185 12.75 10.43 -3.46
C TYR A 185 12.79 9.28 -4.50
N LYS A 186 13.17 9.59 -5.75
CA LYS A 186 13.41 8.60 -6.82
C LYS A 186 14.80 7.93 -6.74
N GLU A 187 15.71 8.47 -5.91
CA GLU A 187 17.12 8.06 -5.75
C GLU A 187 17.38 7.43 -4.38
N LEU A 188 16.65 7.89 -3.35
CA LEU A 188 16.58 7.30 -2.01
C LEU A 188 15.12 7.34 -1.57
N GLU A 189 14.60 6.27 -0.99
CA GLU A 189 13.20 6.16 -0.56
C GLU A 189 12.90 7.03 0.69
N PRO A 190 11.63 7.32 1.00
CA PRO A 190 11.28 7.95 2.27
C PRO A 190 11.48 6.96 3.43
N HIS A 191 12.28 7.36 4.41
CA HIS A 191 12.43 6.65 5.68
C HIS A 191 11.65 7.36 6.79
N GLY A 192 11.46 6.72 7.95
CA GLY A 192 10.76 7.32 9.10
C GLY A 192 11.25 8.73 9.49
N ASN A 193 12.56 9.01 9.37
CA ASN A 193 13.15 10.34 9.63
C ASN A 193 12.74 11.45 8.63
N ASP A 194 12.23 11.09 7.44
CA ASP A 194 11.66 12.03 6.47
C ASP A 194 10.22 12.40 6.81
N VAL A 195 9.53 11.62 7.64
CA VAL A 195 8.11 11.77 7.93
C VAL A 195 7.87 12.90 8.93
N LEU A 196 6.81 13.68 8.69
CA LEU A 196 6.32 14.74 9.57
C LEU A 196 4.96 14.39 10.19
N LEU A 197 4.15 13.62 9.47
CA LEU A 197 2.84 13.12 9.90
C LEU A 197 2.49 11.84 9.11
N ILE A 198 1.95 10.83 9.77
CA ILE A 198 1.22 9.70 9.13
C ILE A 198 -0.27 9.82 9.46
N ILE A 199 -1.14 9.50 8.49
CA ILE A 199 -2.58 9.39 8.66
C ILE A 199 -3.04 8.05 8.07
N GLU A 200 -3.77 7.27 8.87
CA GLU A 200 -4.46 6.05 8.43
C GLU A 200 -5.97 6.26 8.52
N VAL A 201 -6.71 5.82 7.49
CA VAL A 201 -8.15 6.07 7.34
C VAL A 201 -8.91 4.76 7.53
N ALA A 202 -9.29 4.51 8.77
CA ALA A 202 -9.80 3.22 9.23
C ALA A 202 -11.31 3.04 8.97
N GLU A 203 -11.68 2.12 8.06
CA GLU A 203 -13.07 1.66 7.89
C GLU A 203 -13.28 0.27 8.51
N THR A 204 -12.39 -0.70 8.28
CA THR A 204 -12.36 -2.00 8.98
C THR A 204 -11.03 -2.31 9.66
N SER A 205 -10.00 -1.49 9.47
CA SER A 205 -8.63 -1.67 9.98
C SER A 205 -8.40 -1.09 11.38
N LEU A 206 -9.38 -0.39 11.97
CA LEU A 206 -9.22 0.43 13.19
C LEU A 206 -8.48 -0.24 14.37
N SER A 207 -8.70 -1.54 14.58
CA SER A 207 -7.99 -2.33 15.59
C SER A 207 -6.51 -2.52 15.25
N TYR A 208 -6.20 -2.79 13.99
CA TYR A 208 -4.84 -2.94 13.46
C TYR A 208 -4.07 -1.62 13.52
N ASP A 209 -4.73 -0.52 13.16
CA ASP A 209 -4.14 0.81 13.14
C ASP A 209 -3.79 1.27 14.57
N ARG A 210 -4.74 1.15 15.51
CA ARG A 210 -4.56 1.46 16.94
C ARG A 210 -3.59 0.52 17.70
N SER A 211 -3.21 -0.64 17.14
CA SER A 211 -2.39 -1.62 17.87
C SER A 211 -1.08 -2.01 17.18
N THR A 212 -1.09 -2.41 15.92
CA THR A 212 0.11 -2.83 15.19
C THR A 212 0.80 -1.63 14.58
N LYS A 213 0.12 -0.83 13.76
CA LYS A 213 0.72 0.36 13.12
C LYS A 213 1.14 1.40 14.15
N LEU A 214 0.31 1.68 15.17
CA LEU A 214 0.68 2.58 16.28
C LEU A 214 2.02 2.20 16.93
N ARG A 215 2.21 0.93 17.35
CA ARG A 215 3.47 0.48 17.98
C ARG A 215 4.64 0.61 17.02
N LEU A 216 4.46 0.23 15.76
CA LEU A 216 5.47 0.35 14.72
C LEU A 216 5.94 1.81 14.54
N TYR A 217 5.01 2.76 14.47
CA TYR A 217 5.35 4.18 14.33
C TYR A 217 5.97 4.80 15.58
N VAL A 218 5.59 4.34 16.78
CA VAL A 218 6.27 4.69 18.04
C VAL A 218 7.72 4.20 18.03
N GLU A 219 7.95 2.94 17.66
CA GLU A 219 9.30 2.32 17.62
C GLU A 219 10.21 3.04 16.62
N THR A 220 9.70 3.49 15.47
CA THR A 220 10.47 4.32 14.50
C THR A 220 10.58 5.80 14.90
N GLY A 221 9.92 6.24 15.99
CA GLY A 221 9.97 7.62 16.45
C GLY A 221 9.22 8.63 15.56
N ILE A 222 8.20 8.19 14.83
CA ILE A 222 7.35 9.06 14.01
C ILE A 222 6.66 10.10 14.92
N ALA A 223 6.94 11.39 14.70
CA ALA A 223 6.60 12.45 15.66
C ALA A 223 5.08 12.64 15.88
N GLU A 224 4.27 12.38 14.85
CA GLU A 224 2.81 12.51 14.88
C GLU A 224 2.14 11.46 13.99
N TYR A 225 1.08 10.84 14.50
CA TYR A 225 0.28 9.83 13.84
C TYR A 225 -1.21 10.08 14.07
N TRP A 226 -2.02 10.06 13.02
CA TRP A 226 -3.48 10.24 13.09
C TRP A 226 -4.21 8.97 12.66
N VAL A 227 -5.23 8.56 13.41
CA VAL A 227 -6.18 7.50 13.04
C VAL A 227 -7.54 8.14 12.79
N VAL A 228 -8.03 8.08 11.55
CA VAL A 228 -9.31 8.65 11.13
C VAL A 228 -10.35 7.53 11.07
N ASP A 229 -11.30 7.51 12.00
CA ASP A 229 -12.35 6.49 12.08
C ASP A 229 -13.51 6.84 11.16
N CYS A 230 -13.71 6.03 10.10
CA CYS A 230 -14.75 6.23 9.09
C CYS A 230 -16.17 5.86 9.55
N ALA A 231 -16.31 5.17 10.68
CA ALA A 231 -17.60 4.78 11.24
C ALA A 231 -18.09 5.79 12.29
N ALA A 232 -17.16 6.31 13.10
CA ALA A 232 -17.43 7.30 14.13
C ALA A 232 -17.27 8.76 13.67
N GLU A 233 -16.70 9.01 12.48
CA GLU A 233 -16.34 10.35 11.97
C GLU A 233 -15.55 11.15 13.03
N SER A 234 -14.47 10.51 13.48
CA SER A 234 -13.58 11.00 14.53
C SER A 234 -12.12 10.88 14.11
N VAL A 235 -11.26 11.70 14.72
CA VAL A 235 -9.81 11.64 14.50
C VAL A 235 -9.10 11.50 15.85
N GLU A 236 -8.36 10.41 16.02
CA GLU A 236 -7.42 10.22 17.12
C GLU A 236 -6.05 10.72 16.69
N VAL A 237 -5.51 11.70 17.41
CA VAL A 237 -4.21 12.33 17.15
C VAL A 237 -3.24 11.87 18.23
N HIS A 238 -2.17 11.22 17.80
CA HIS A 238 -1.10 10.71 18.63
C HIS A 238 0.20 11.50 18.39
N ARG A 239 0.85 11.95 19.46
CA ARG A 239 2.03 12.81 19.44
C ARG A 239 3.00 12.48 20.57
N THR A 240 4.24 12.91 20.40
CA THR A 240 5.32 12.75 21.38
C THR A 240 5.57 11.26 21.69
N PRO A 241 6.14 10.50 20.74
CA PRO A 241 6.46 9.09 20.95
C PRO A 241 7.56 8.90 22.02
N ASP A 242 7.45 7.82 22.78
CA ASP A 242 8.49 7.27 23.64
C ASP A 242 8.37 5.74 23.78
N ALA A 243 9.23 5.12 24.60
CA ALA A 243 9.28 3.67 24.77
C ALA A 243 7.98 3.03 25.33
N SER A 244 7.01 3.81 25.81
CA SER A 244 5.71 3.36 26.31
C SER A 244 4.56 3.56 25.32
N GLY A 245 4.73 4.40 24.30
CA GLY A 245 3.69 4.78 23.35
C GLY A 245 3.80 6.24 22.93
N TYR A 246 2.70 6.78 22.40
CA TYR A 246 2.52 8.22 22.26
C TYR A 246 1.98 8.82 23.56
N ARG A 247 2.61 9.89 24.06
CA ARG A 247 2.21 10.51 25.36
C ARG A 247 1.06 11.51 25.25
N ASP A 248 0.96 12.22 24.13
CA ASP A 248 -0.16 13.13 23.85
C ASP A 248 -1.11 12.41 22.88
N VAL A 249 -2.26 11.98 23.39
CA VAL A 249 -3.30 11.30 22.63
C VAL A 249 -4.62 12.01 22.87
N SER A 250 -5.21 12.54 21.79
CA SER A 250 -6.45 13.31 21.82
C SER A 250 -7.41 12.81 20.75
N CYS A 251 -8.68 12.59 21.09
CA CYS A 251 -9.72 12.21 20.14
C CYS A 251 -10.65 13.40 19.87
N PHE A 252 -10.89 13.70 18.60
CA PHE A 252 -11.70 14.82 18.13
C PHE A 252 -12.93 14.33 17.37
N THR A 253 -14.06 15.04 17.54
CA THR A 253 -15.35 14.74 16.90
C THR A 253 -16.08 16.02 16.50
N GLY A 254 -17.10 15.90 15.64
CA GLY A 254 -18.01 17.01 15.31
C GLY A 254 -17.32 18.19 14.61
N THR A 255 -17.54 19.41 15.11
CA THR A 255 -16.98 20.65 14.52
C THR A 255 -15.55 20.97 14.99
N ALA A 256 -14.87 20.02 15.62
CA ALA A 256 -13.50 20.18 16.06
C ALA A 256 -12.53 20.48 14.89
N SER A 257 -11.37 21.00 15.23
CA SER A 257 -10.34 21.33 14.27
C SER A 257 -8.95 21.05 14.83
N ILE A 258 -8.11 20.47 13.98
CA ILE A 258 -6.77 19.95 14.27
C ILE A 258 -5.77 20.58 13.30
N SER A 259 -4.51 20.70 13.72
CA SER A 259 -3.39 21.09 12.86
C SER A 259 -2.25 20.08 13.01
N PRO A 260 -1.51 19.73 11.95
CA PRO A 260 -0.27 18.97 12.07
C PRO A 260 0.73 19.70 12.96
N LEU A 261 1.48 18.96 13.79
CA LEU A 261 2.52 19.46 14.68
C LEU A 261 3.61 20.21 13.92
N ALA A 262 3.98 19.72 12.73
CA ALA A 262 4.95 20.36 11.84
C ALA A 262 4.41 21.64 11.15
N PHE A 263 3.09 21.84 11.13
CA PHE A 263 2.42 22.97 10.48
C PHE A 263 1.24 23.50 11.33
N PRO A 264 1.50 24.13 12.50
CA PRO A 264 0.43 24.57 13.41
C PRO A 264 -0.56 25.56 12.78
N ASP A 265 -0.12 26.31 11.76
CA ASP A 265 -0.92 27.22 10.94
C ASP A 265 -1.89 26.49 9.98
N VAL A 266 -1.60 25.23 9.62
CA VAL A 266 -2.42 24.40 8.74
C VAL A 266 -3.55 23.78 9.53
N ARG A 267 -4.56 24.61 9.78
CA ARG A 267 -5.81 24.17 10.39
C ARG A 267 -6.61 23.30 9.41
N VAL A 268 -7.15 22.19 9.89
CA VAL A 268 -8.09 21.28 9.21
C VAL A 268 -9.29 21.07 10.12
N THR A 269 -10.52 21.23 9.62
CA THR A 269 -11.74 20.94 10.41
C THR A 269 -12.23 19.53 10.10
N LEU A 270 -12.83 18.85 11.07
CA LEU A 270 -13.39 17.51 10.85
C LEU A 270 -14.50 17.52 9.79
N ALA A 271 -15.27 18.61 9.72
CA ALA A 271 -16.27 18.82 8.66
C ALA A 271 -15.66 18.91 7.24
N GLU A 272 -14.38 19.29 7.08
CA GLU A 272 -13.69 19.23 5.79
C GLU A 272 -13.16 17.82 5.47
N ILE A 273 -12.82 17.02 6.50
CA ILE A 273 -12.36 15.63 6.34
C ILE A 273 -13.53 14.74 5.90
N PHE A 274 -14.68 14.91 6.55
CA PHE A 274 -15.86 14.05 6.40
C PHE A 274 -16.94 14.60 5.44
N ALA A 275 -16.58 15.58 4.60
CA ALA A 275 -17.46 16.20 3.59
C ALA A 275 -17.90 15.24 2.46
#